data_AF-X1RDZ5-F1
#
_entry.id   AF-X1RDZ5-F1
#
_cell.length_a   1.000
_cell.length_b   1.000
_cell.length_c   1.000
_cell.angle_alpha   90.00
_cell.angle_beta   90.00
_cell.angle_gamma   90.00
#
_symmetry.space_group_name_H-M   'P 1'
#
loop_
_entity.id
_entity.type
_entity.pdbx_description
1 polymer ?
#
loop_
_entity_poly.entity_id
_entity_poly.type
_entity_poly.pdbx_seq_one_letter_code
_entity_poly.pdbx_strand_id
1 'polypeptide(L)'
;MNFKHEFSLQEFPPGYYRLQVGLWDGEQEILSEEENFGISSVSAFPRPWIHTKTLPPPDHPVYSFLLGKQLFNKEEVNKAQAKLEEAFQKKPDSLDFAVNLAQVYSVLKKHHQVKQVLMVFSDVSEVPYQLYFLLGKSHQALGEFDQAIAV
;
A
#
# COMPACT_ATOMS: atom_id res chain seq x y z
N MET A 1 5.65 11.36 -55.04
CA MET A 1 6.63 10.27 -55.25
C MET A 1 7.52 10.29 -54.02
N ASN A 2 7.56 9.21 -53.23
CA ASN A 2 8.34 9.19 -51.98
C ASN A 2 9.69 8.52 -52.27
N PHE A 3 10.78 9.25 -52.06
CA PHE A 3 12.13 8.71 -52.13
C PHE A 3 12.54 8.21 -50.74
N LYS A 4 13.03 6.98 -50.67
CA LYS A 4 13.56 6.38 -49.44
C LYS A 4 14.99 5.94 -49.68
N HIS A 5 15.90 6.40 -48.84
CA HIS A 5 17.28 5.96 -48.80
C HIS A 5 17.57 5.36 -47.42
N GLU A 6 18.25 4.22 -47.37
CA GLU A 6 18.61 3.51 -46.14
C GLU A 6 20.11 3.26 -46.14
N PHE A 7 20.75 3.44 -44.98
CA PHE A 7 22.15 3.08 -44.75
C PHE A 7 22.30 2.48 -43.35
N SER A 8 23.33 1.64 -43.19
CA SER A 8 23.60 0.95 -41.93
C SER A 8 24.21 1.89 -40.90
N LEU A 9 23.76 1.80 -39.64
CA LEU A 9 24.36 2.50 -38.51
C LEU A 9 25.40 1.66 -37.75
N GLN A 10 25.71 0.44 -38.21
CA GLN A 10 26.60 -0.50 -37.48
C GLN A 10 28.03 0.00 -37.32
N GLU A 11 28.52 0.83 -38.24
CA GLU A 11 29.90 1.35 -38.21
C GLU A 11 30.02 2.67 -37.42
N PHE A 12 28.91 3.21 -36.93
CA PHE A 12 28.89 4.47 -36.18
C PHE A 12 29.01 4.18 -34.67
N PRO A 13 30.04 4.70 -33.98
CA PRO A 13 30.16 4.51 -32.54
C PRO A 13 29.01 5.20 -31.77
N PRO A 14 28.73 4.79 -30.52
CA PRO A 14 27.75 5.49 -29.69
C PRO A 14 28.07 6.98 -29.55
N GLY A 15 27.06 7.82 -29.71
CA GLY A 15 27.24 9.27 -29.75
C GLY A 15 26.01 10.02 -30.23
N TYR A 16 26.14 11.34 -30.29
CA TYR A 16 25.13 12.24 -30.84
C TYR A 16 25.52 12.63 -32.25
N TYR A 17 24.58 12.48 -33.18
CA TYR A 17 24.77 12.72 -34.59
C TYR A 17 23.75 13.73 -35.09
N ARG A 18 24.13 14.42 -36.16
CA ARG A 18 23.22 15.23 -36.95
C ARG A 18 23.15 14.68 -38.37
N LEU A 19 21.94 14.35 -38.80
CA LEU A 19 21.65 13.98 -40.17
C LEU A 19 21.33 15.26 -40.94
N GLN A 20 21.99 15.47 -42.08
CA GLN A 20 21.70 16.56 -43.00
C GLN A 20 21.28 15.95 -44.34
N VAL A 21 20.17 16.43 -44.89
CA VAL A 21 19.65 16.01 -46.20
C VAL A 21 19.46 17.24 -47.06
N GLY A 22 20.12 17.26 -48.22
CA GLY A 22 20.00 18.34 -49.21
C GLY A 22 19.36 17.82 -50.51
N LEU A 23 18.51 18.64 -51.13
CA LEU A 23 18.01 18.45 -52.49
C LEU A 23 18.74 19.41 -53.42
N TRP A 24 19.27 18.89 -54.53
CA TRP A 24 20.11 19.63 -55.47
C TRP A 24 19.49 19.64 -56.86
N ASP A 25 19.56 20.77 -57.54
CA ASP A 25 19.27 20.94 -58.97
C ASP A 25 20.56 21.40 -59.68
N GLY A 26 21.23 20.44 -60.33
CA GLY A 26 22.59 20.65 -60.85
C GLY A 26 23.61 20.89 -59.72
N GLU A 27 24.31 22.03 -59.76
CA GLU A 27 25.27 22.44 -58.72
C GLU A 27 24.63 23.29 -57.62
N GLN A 28 23.33 23.59 -57.71
CA GLN A 28 22.63 24.42 -56.74
C GLN A 28 21.81 23.57 -55.76
N GLU A 29 22.09 23.72 -54.46
CA GLU A 29 21.22 23.19 -53.40
C GLU A 29 19.94 24.03 -53.31
N ILE A 30 18.79 23.39 -53.45
CA ILE A 30 17.46 24.04 -53.47
C ILE A 30 16.64 23.83 -52.19
N LEU A 31 17.00 22.84 -51.36
CA LEU A 31 16.38 22.59 -50.06
C LEU A 31 17.35 21.82 -49.16
N SER A 32 17.37 22.11 -47.87
CA SER A 32 18.05 21.26 -46.88
C SER A 32 17.25 21.14 -45.59
N GLU A 33 17.37 19.98 -44.94
CA GLU A 33 16.76 19.67 -43.65
C GLU A 33 17.80 18.98 -42.75
N GLU A 34 17.72 19.26 -41.45
CA GLU A 34 18.61 18.67 -40.45
C GLU A 34 17.81 18.05 -39.30
N GLU A 35 18.22 16.86 -38.86
CA GLU A 35 17.64 16.18 -37.69
C GLU A 35 18.72 15.63 -36.77
N ASN A 36 18.49 15.71 -35.47
CA ASN A 36 19.44 15.18 -34.47
C ASN A 36 18.99 13.79 -34.01
N PHE A 37 19.94 12.87 -33.87
CA PHE A 37 19.69 11.55 -33.30
C PHE A 37 20.88 11.06 -32.48
N GLY A 38 20.66 10.04 -31.67
CA GLY A 38 21.70 9.42 -30.85
C GLY A 38 21.80 7.92 -31.07
N ILE A 39 23.02 7.41 -31.07
CA ILE A 39 23.32 5.97 -31.04
C ILE A 39 23.73 5.61 -29.61
N SER A 40 22.94 4.76 -28.95
CA SER A 40 23.23 4.28 -27.59
C SER A 40 24.35 3.24 -27.62
N SER A 41 25.16 3.19 -26.56
CA SER A 41 26.13 2.10 -26.32
C SER A 41 25.48 0.80 -25.87
N VAL A 42 24.18 0.84 -25.51
CA VAL A 42 23.42 -0.30 -25.01
C VAL A 42 22.36 -0.67 -26.04
N SER A 43 22.33 -1.95 -26.47
CA SER A 43 21.38 -2.47 -27.47
C SER A 43 19.92 -2.52 -26.98
N ALA A 44 19.72 -2.50 -25.65
CA ALA A 44 18.41 -2.36 -25.03
C ALA A 44 18.56 -1.71 -23.65
N PHE A 45 17.73 -0.70 -23.35
CA PHE A 45 17.59 -0.24 -21.98
C PHE A 45 16.98 -1.37 -21.14
N PRO A 46 17.52 -1.68 -19.95
CA PRO A 46 16.83 -2.59 -19.04
C PRO A 46 15.47 -1.96 -18.72
N ARG A 47 14.37 -2.68 -19.01
CA ARG A 47 13.04 -2.22 -18.62
C ARG A 47 13.04 -2.01 -17.11
N PRO A 48 12.59 -0.86 -16.59
CA PRO A 48 12.50 -0.68 -15.16
C PRO A 48 11.62 -1.77 -14.56
N TRP A 49 12.08 -2.40 -13.49
CA TRP A 49 11.27 -3.34 -12.73
C TRP A 49 10.23 -2.51 -11.98
N ILE A 50 9.06 -2.36 -12.58
CA ILE A 50 7.94 -1.66 -11.95
C ILE A 50 7.42 -2.56 -10.83
N HIS A 51 7.82 -2.26 -9.60
CA HIS A 51 7.27 -2.91 -8.40
C HIS A 51 6.08 -2.08 -7.91
N THR A 52 4.90 -2.26 -8.51
CA THR A 52 3.67 -1.64 -7.98
C THR A 52 3.16 -2.45 -6.81
N LYS A 53 3.12 -1.85 -5.61
CA LYS A 53 2.34 -2.42 -4.51
C LYS A 53 0.87 -2.40 -4.93
N THR A 54 0.30 -3.58 -5.17
CA THR A 54 -1.13 -3.72 -5.45
C THR A 54 -1.89 -3.33 -4.19
N LEU A 55 -2.74 -2.29 -4.29
CA LEU A 55 -3.64 -1.93 -3.20
C LEU A 55 -4.68 -3.03 -3.00
N PRO A 56 -5.12 -3.29 -1.76
CA PRO A 56 -6.24 -4.16 -1.50
C PRO A 56 -7.51 -3.69 -2.23
N PRO A 57 -8.42 -4.60 -2.62
CA PRO A 57 -9.65 -4.24 -3.32
C PRO A 57 -10.52 -3.29 -2.47
N PRO A 58 -11.32 -2.40 -3.06
CA PRO A 58 -12.02 -1.32 -2.33
C PRO A 58 -12.89 -1.76 -1.14
N ASP A 59 -13.35 -3.01 -1.13
CA ASP A 59 -14.17 -3.61 -0.09
C ASP A 59 -13.36 -4.26 1.06
N HIS A 60 -12.04 -4.30 0.92
CA HIS A 60 -11.13 -4.92 1.88
C HIS A 60 -11.24 -4.28 3.28
N PRO A 61 -11.34 -5.07 4.36
CA PRO A 61 -11.61 -4.56 5.71
C PRO A 61 -10.52 -3.64 6.27
N VAL A 62 -9.32 -3.66 5.70
CA VAL A 62 -8.21 -2.75 6.09
C VAL A 62 -8.61 -1.28 6.00
N TYR A 63 -9.48 -0.90 5.06
CA TYR A 63 -9.86 0.50 4.91
C TYR A 63 -10.71 0.98 6.08
N SER A 64 -11.71 0.18 6.49
CA SER A 64 -12.54 0.46 7.67
C SER A 64 -11.71 0.38 8.95
N PHE A 65 -10.75 -0.55 9.03
CA PHE A 65 -9.81 -0.64 10.15
C PHE A 65 -8.95 0.63 10.29
N LEU A 66 -8.30 1.05 9.21
CA LEU A 66 -7.46 2.25 9.21
C LEU A 66 -8.27 3.49 9.54
N LEU A 67 -9.45 3.65 8.96
CA LEU A 67 -10.34 4.78 9.26
C LEU A 67 -10.79 4.77 10.73
N GLY A 68 -11.14 3.60 11.25
CA GLY A 68 -11.51 3.42 12.66
C GLY A 68 -10.40 3.85 13.61
N LYS A 69 -9.14 3.47 13.34
CA LYS A 69 -7.97 3.93 14.11
C LYS A 69 -7.78 5.44 14.03
N GLN A 70 -7.92 6.04 12.86
CA GLN A 70 -7.80 7.50 12.70
C GLN A 70 -8.90 8.24 13.47
N LEU A 71 -10.13 7.74 13.45
CA LEU A 71 -11.24 8.30 14.23
C LEU A 71 -10.99 8.17 15.73
N PHE A 72 -10.45 7.04 16.19
CA PHE A 72 -10.11 6.84 17.60
C PHE A 72 -9.02 7.81 18.06
N ASN A 73 -7.98 8.02 17.26
CA ASN A 73 -6.93 8.99 17.52
C ASN A 73 -7.44 10.44 17.56
N LYS A 74 -8.57 10.72 16.91
CA LYS A 74 -9.28 12.01 16.95
C LYS A 74 -10.31 12.11 18.08
N GLU A 75 -10.34 11.13 18.98
CA GLU A 75 -11.32 11.03 20.08
C GLU A 75 -12.78 10.91 19.61
N GLU A 76 -13.02 10.59 18.34
CA GLU A 76 -14.35 10.33 17.79
C GLU A 76 -14.78 8.88 18.08
N VAL A 77 -14.81 8.50 19.36
CA VAL A 77 -14.86 7.11 19.84
C VAL A 77 -16.04 6.32 19.29
N ASN A 78 -17.23 6.92 19.20
CA ASN A 78 -18.43 6.23 18.66
C ASN A 78 -18.30 5.92 17.16
N LYS A 79 -17.70 6.81 16.37
CA LYS A 79 -17.46 6.55 14.94
C LYS A 79 -16.35 5.53 14.74
N ALA A 80 -15.32 5.57 15.59
CA ALA A 80 -14.26 4.58 15.62
C ALA A 80 -14.82 3.18 15.88
N GLN A 81 -15.73 3.05 16.86
CA GLN A 81 -16.40 1.79 17.19
C GLN A 81 -17.06 1.20 15.93
N ALA A 82 -17.93 1.97 15.26
CA ALA A 82 -18.65 1.49 14.07
C ALA A 82 -17.69 0.99 12.97
N LYS A 83 -16.58 1.69 12.73
CA LYS A 83 -15.62 1.33 11.68
C LYS A 83 -14.74 0.13 12.04
N LEU A 84 -14.36 -0.01 13.31
CA LEU A 84 -13.61 -1.17 13.78
C LEU A 84 -14.50 -2.42 13.89
N GLU A 85 -15.77 -2.27 14.26
CA GLU A 85 -16.76 -3.36 14.19
C GLU A 85 -16.93 -3.85 12.76
N GLU A 86 -17.07 -2.94 11.78
CA GLU A 86 -17.17 -3.30 10.37
C GLU A 86 -15.95 -4.11 9.88
N ALA A 87 -14.74 -3.68 10.26
CA ALA A 87 -13.51 -4.38 9.90
C ALA A 87 -13.41 -5.77 10.55
N PHE A 88 -13.73 -5.85 11.85
CA PHE A 88 -13.69 -7.10 12.60
C PHE A 88 -14.76 -8.09 12.13
N GLN A 89 -15.97 -7.65 11.80
CA GLN A 89 -17.02 -8.51 11.25
C GLN A 89 -16.60 -9.19 9.94
N LYS A 90 -15.87 -8.47 9.08
CA LYS A 90 -15.34 -9.01 7.82
C LYS A 90 -14.15 -9.95 8.01
N LYS A 91 -13.39 -9.80 9.11
CA LYS A 91 -12.22 -10.62 9.40
C LYS A 91 -12.08 -10.87 10.92
N PRO A 92 -12.91 -11.76 11.50
CA PRO A 92 -12.98 -11.97 12.95
C PRO A 92 -11.79 -12.75 13.52
N ASP A 93 -10.97 -13.37 12.67
CA ASP A 93 -9.73 -14.07 13.01
C ASP A 93 -8.51 -13.14 13.08
N SER A 94 -8.69 -11.84 12.85
CA SER A 94 -7.61 -10.85 12.93
C SER A 94 -7.43 -10.34 14.36
N LEU A 95 -6.37 -10.81 15.02
CA LEU A 95 -5.98 -10.34 16.36
C LEU A 95 -5.77 -8.81 16.40
N ASP A 96 -5.14 -8.23 15.38
CA ASP A 96 -4.93 -6.77 15.31
C ASP A 96 -6.28 -6.03 15.29
N PHE A 97 -7.26 -6.53 14.54
CA PHE A 97 -8.59 -5.91 14.50
C PHE A 97 -9.30 -6.06 15.85
N ALA A 98 -9.20 -7.23 16.47
CA ALA A 98 -9.78 -7.51 17.77
C ALA A 98 -9.21 -6.59 18.87
N VAL A 99 -7.89 -6.42 18.94
CA VAL A 99 -7.21 -5.57 19.94
C VAL A 99 -7.59 -4.10 19.79
N ASN A 100 -7.62 -3.57 18.57
CA ASN A 100 -8.01 -2.17 18.34
C ASN A 100 -9.50 -1.95 18.67
N LEU A 101 -10.38 -2.90 18.30
CA LEU A 101 -11.80 -2.83 18.66
C LEU A 101 -12.00 -2.92 20.19
N ALA A 102 -11.28 -3.82 20.84
CA ALA A 102 -11.29 -3.96 22.29
C ALA A 102 -10.81 -2.70 23.01
N GLN A 103 -9.82 -1.99 22.47
CA GLN A 103 -9.38 -0.72 23.02
C GLN A 103 -10.50 0.33 23.00
N VAL A 104 -11.26 0.41 21.89
CA VAL A 104 -12.44 1.27 21.80
C VAL A 104 -13.53 0.86 22.78
N TYR A 105 -13.84 -0.43 22.88
CA TYR A 105 -14.80 -0.93 23.87
C TYR A 105 -14.35 -0.64 25.31
N SER A 106 -13.06 -0.72 25.61
CA SER A 106 -12.52 -0.39 26.94
C SER A 106 -12.72 1.09 27.27
N VAL A 107 -12.49 2.01 26.32
CA VAL A 107 -12.76 3.45 26.53
C VAL A 107 -14.25 3.71 26.75
N LEU A 108 -15.11 2.98 26.04
CA LEU A 108 -16.56 3.04 26.19
C LEU A 108 -17.09 2.25 27.42
N LYS A 109 -16.20 1.68 28.24
CA LYS A 109 -16.53 0.85 29.41
C LYS A 109 -17.40 -0.38 29.10
N LYS A 110 -17.32 -0.88 27.86
CA LYS A 110 -18.06 -2.07 27.39
C LYS A 110 -17.24 -3.34 27.66
N HIS A 111 -16.94 -3.60 28.94
CA HIS A 111 -16.01 -4.64 29.38
C HIS A 111 -16.42 -6.07 28.97
N HIS A 112 -17.72 -6.37 28.91
CA HIS A 112 -18.19 -7.65 28.37
C HIS A 112 -17.80 -7.86 26.90
N GLN A 113 -17.88 -6.81 26.07
CA GLN A 113 -17.52 -6.91 24.66
C GLN A 113 -16.01 -7.04 24.46
N VAL A 114 -15.20 -6.39 25.32
CA VAL A 114 -13.74 -6.59 25.33
C VAL A 114 -13.40 -8.06 25.49
N LYS A 115 -14.00 -8.73 26.49
CA LYS A 115 -13.81 -10.18 26.69
C LYS A 115 -14.25 -10.97 25.47
N GLN A 116 -15.45 -10.68 24.95
CA GLN A 116 -16.02 -11.42 23.82
C GLN A 116 -15.10 -11.42 22.59
N VAL A 117 -14.48 -10.28 22.27
CA VAL A 117 -13.62 -10.19 21.08
C VAL A 117 -12.19 -10.68 21.30
N LEU A 118 -11.68 -10.67 22.55
CA LEU A 118 -10.30 -11.05 22.85
C LEU A 118 -10.10 -12.49 23.34
N MET A 119 -11.08 -13.09 24.01
CA MET A 119 -10.92 -14.43 24.59
C MET A 119 -10.65 -15.51 23.53
N VAL A 120 -11.11 -15.34 22.30
CA VAL A 120 -10.84 -16.28 21.20
C VAL A 120 -9.36 -16.31 20.79
N PHE A 121 -8.56 -15.36 21.27
CA PHE A 121 -7.14 -15.22 21.02
C PHE A 121 -6.28 -15.47 22.28
N SER A 122 -6.80 -16.15 23.31
CA SER A 122 -6.01 -16.47 24.51
C SER A 122 -4.84 -17.43 24.23
N ASP A 123 -4.95 -18.25 23.19
CA ASP A 123 -4.06 -19.39 22.95
C ASP A 123 -3.11 -19.18 21.74
N VAL A 124 -3.00 -17.95 21.22
CA VAL A 124 -2.06 -17.65 20.13
C VAL A 124 -0.62 -17.65 20.65
N SER A 125 0.31 -18.18 19.84
CA SER A 125 1.70 -18.40 20.23
C SER A 125 2.47 -17.13 20.60
N GLU A 126 2.07 -15.97 20.07
CA GLU A 126 2.62 -14.66 20.44
C GLU A 126 1.46 -13.71 20.79
N VAL A 127 1.10 -13.69 22.06
CA VAL A 127 0.04 -12.80 22.57
C VAL A 127 0.62 -11.42 22.85
N PRO A 128 0.09 -10.34 22.26
CA PRO A 128 0.53 -8.99 22.57
C PRO A 128 0.11 -8.60 23.99
N TYR A 129 0.99 -7.91 24.72
CA TYR A 129 0.73 -7.40 26.07
C TYR A 129 -0.62 -6.67 26.19
N GLN A 130 -1.00 -5.92 25.16
CA GLN A 130 -2.26 -5.18 25.10
C GLN A 130 -3.48 -6.08 25.30
N LEU A 131 -3.46 -7.33 24.80
CA LEU A 131 -4.56 -8.27 24.98
C LEU A 131 -4.74 -8.60 26.47
N TYR A 132 -3.67 -9.03 27.15
CA TYR A 132 -3.70 -9.36 28.57
C TYR A 132 -4.09 -8.14 29.41
N PHE A 133 -3.54 -6.97 29.09
CA PHE A 133 -3.88 -5.73 29.78
C PHE A 133 -5.38 -5.41 29.67
N LEU A 134 -5.96 -5.50 28.46
CA LEU A 134 -7.38 -5.21 28.22
C LEU A 134 -8.30 -6.27 28.86
N LEU A 135 -7.95 -7.55 28.78
CA LEU A 135 -8.70 -8.63 29.45
C LEU A 135 -8.65 -8.49 30.97
N GLY A 136 -7.46 -8.34 31.56
CA GLY A 136 -7.29 -8.18 33.01
C GLY A 136 -8.05 -6.96 33.54
N LYS A 137 -7.96 -5.82 32.84
CA LYS A 137 -8.76 -4.63 33.18
C LYS A 137 -10.26 -4.86 33.07
N SER A 138 -10.70 -5.62 32.07
CA SER A 138 -12.11 -5.90 31.87
C SER A 138 -12.66 -6.87 32.91
N HIS A 139 -11.92 -7.93 33.24
CA HIS A 139 -12.25 -8.84 34.35
C HIS A 139 -12.31 -8.10 35.68
N GLN A 140 -11.31 -7.25 35.97
CA GLN A 140 -11.31 -6.41 37.17
C GLN A 140 -12.55 -5.50 37.24
N ALA A 141 -12.91 -4.84 36.13
CA ALA A 141 -14.06 -3.95 36.07
C ALA A 141 -15.41 -4.69 36.22
N LEU A 142 -15.45 -5.99 35.89
CA LEU A 142 -16.62 -6.85 36.06
C LEU A 142 -16.69 -7.55 37.43
N GLY A 143 -15.67 -7.36 38.30
CA GLY A 143 -15.60 -8.03 39.60
C GLY A 143 -15.15 -9.50 39.53
N GLU A 144 -14.65 -9.93 38.37
CA GLU A 144 -14.19 -11.29 38.07
C GLU A 144 -12.70 -11.42 38.46
N PHE A 145 -12.40 -11.30 39.76
CA PHE A 145 -11.02 -11.16 40.23
C PHE A 145 -10.17 -12.42 40.03
N ASP A 146 -10.75 -13.61 40.17
CA ASP A 146 -10.02 -14.87 39.95
C ASP A 146 -9.54 -14.98 38.50
N GLN A 147 -10.40 -14.61 37.55
CA GLN A 147 -10.04 -14.55 36.14
C GLN A 147 -9.03 -13.44 35.88
N ALA A 148 -9.16 -12.26 36.50
CA ALA A 148 -8.24 -11.14 36.31
C ALA A 148 -6.79 -11.48 36.68
N ILE A 149 -6.58 -12.33 37.69
CA ILE A 149 -5.25 -12.79 38.13
C ILE A 149 -4.70 -13.89 37.21
N ALA A 150 -5.59 -14.66 36.57
CA ALA A 150 -5.23 -15.78 35.71
C ALA A 150 -5.06 -15.42 34.22
N VAL A 151 -5.34 -14.16 33.84
CA VAL A 151 -5.14 -13.63 32.47
C VAL A 151 -3.68 -13.62 32.08
#